data_AF-A0A668SEF2-F1
#
_entry.id   AF-A0A668SEF2-F1
#
_cell.length_a   1.000
_cell.length_b   1.000
_cell.length_c   1.000
_cell.angle_alpha   90.00
_cell.angle_beta   90.00
_cell.angle_gamma   90.00
#
_symmetry.space_group_name_H-M   'P 1'
#
loop_
_entity.id
_entity.type
_entity.pdbx_description
1 polymer ?
#
loop_
_entity_poly.entity_id
_entity_poly.type
_entity_poly.pdbx_seq_one_letter_code
_entity_poly.pdbx_strand_id
1 'polypeptide(L)'
;MITNCSSPPPSQEGPQCPPESSSQVFAPAEPEVHQQDVIQETPLESVEDTLKPLHMHRNKHFKRLSSQWQSTFRGNIPLSPTEKWHGAKSFRRRCKLLGDEQPLCVTTNNQRQRYVTKDGKCRVNLGHIKDKSRFISDIFTTLVDLKYLWFLLVFTACYILTWMSFGAIYFLDAWLRDDIAHVHDSQWQPCFENVDSYLSALLLSLETQRTIGYGSRRVTANCPEGVVLLMVQSITGSIIDAVMVGCMFVKISRPQQRAQTLIFSKHCVICERDEKLCLLFRIGDLRESHMVDAKIRAKLIKSRQTKEGEFIPLEQSEINLGYDTGGDRLLLVEPQTIAHIINDSSAFWEVGAKRLKRETLEIIVILEGIVEASGMTCQARTSYTQDEILWGHRFASCISLEKGAFLVDYSAFDKTFEVQMSPLIICKAINKPSSFKIIFALARWQDGHIHCFKHLTM
;
A
#
# COMPACT_ATOMS: atom_id res chain seq x y z
N MET A 1 -50.55 18.29 -39.97
CA MET A 1 -50.59 18.29 -41.45
C MET A 1 -50.63 19.74 -41.91
N ILE A 2 -49.97 20.10 -43.03
CA ILE A 2 -50.12 21.39 -43.76
C ILE A 2 -49.63 22.61 -42.93
N THR A 3 -48.39 23.14 -43.09
CA THR A 3 -47.92 24.17 -44.06
C THR A 3 -48.75 25.48 -44.04
N ASN A 4 -48.22 26.71 -44.16
CA ASN A 4 -46.92 27.18 -44.68
C ASN A 4 -46.63 28.64 -44.19
N CYS A 5 -45.37 29.08 -44.07
CA CYS A 5 -44.89 30.50 -43.94
C CYS A 5 -43.34 30.50 -43.96
N SER A 6 -42.61 31.13 -44.91
CA SER A 6 -42.34 32.58 -45.16
C SER A 6 -41.39 33.26 -44.15
N SER A 7 -40.37 33.97 -44.66
CA SER A 7 -39.14 34.48 -43.99
C SER A 7 -38.94 36.00 -44.22
N PRO A 8 -37.79 36.65 -43.90
CA PRO A 8 -36.69 36.38 -42.95
C PRO A 8 -36.66 37.48 -41.84
N PRO A 9 -35.63 38.37 -41.71
CA PRO A 9 -34.24 38.24 -41.19
C PRO A 9 -34.08 38.98 -39.81
N PRO A 10 -32.89 39.45 -39.33
CA PRO A 10 -31.49 39.04 -39.52
C PRO A 10 -30.76 38.66 -38.20
N SER A 11 -29.50 38.21 -38.29
CA SER A 11 -28.55 38.19 -37.14
C SER A 11 -27.11 38.48 -37.58
N GLN A 12 -26.52 39.56 -37.06
CA GLN A 12 -25.08 39.87 -37.10
C GLN A 12 -24.37 39.23 -35.88
N GLU A 13 -23.06 38.98 -35.83
CA GLU A 13 -21.99 38.95 -36.86
C GLU A 13 -20.82 38.11 -36.31
N GLY A 14 -19.94 37.62 -37.19
CA GLY A 14 -18.70 36.94 -36.78
C GLY A 14 -17.75 36.72 -37.98
N PRO A 15 -16.54 37.32 -38.00
CA PRO A 15 -15.57 37.13 -39.08
C PRO A 15 -14.94 35.72 -39.02
N GLN A 16 -14.91 34.90 -40.08
CA GLN A 16 -14.30 35.06 -41.42
C GLN A 16 -12.79 34.70 -41.47
N CYS A 17 -12.50 33.59 -42.15
CA CYS A 17 -11.24 33.29 -42.85
C CYS A 17 -11.56 32.56 -44.17
N PRO A 18 -11.22 33.14 -45.35
CA PRO A 18 -11.37 32.47 -46.66
C PRO A 18 -9.99 32.41 -47.41
N PRO A 19 -9.87 31.97 -48.69
CA PRO A 19 -9.27 30.64 -48.97
C PRO A 19 -8.34 30.59 -50.23
N GLU A 20 -8.42 29.48 -50.98
CA GLU A 20 -7.87 29.14 -52.33
C GLU A 20 -6.51 28.41 -52.34
N SER A 21 -6.08 27.63 -53.36
CA SER A 21 -6.59 26.78 -54.47
C SER A 21 -5.33 26.46 -55.33
N SER A 22 -5.16 25.47 -56.24
CA SER A 22 -5.94 24.31 -56.72
C SER A 22 -5.03 23.29 -57.49
N SER A 23 -5.26 21.98 -57.35
CA SER A 23 -4.87 20.87 -58.29
C SER A 23 -3.34 20.58 -58.45
N GLN A 24 -2.78 19.69 -59.31
CA GLN A 24 -3.29 18.85 -60.44
C GLN A 24 -2.44 17.55 -60.70
N VAL A 25 -3.11 16.41 -61.00
CA VAL A 25 -2.88 15.42 -62.11
C VAL A 25 -1.66 14.44 -62.20
N PHE A 26 -1.99 13.13 -62.22
CA PHE A 26 -1.34 11.92 -62.82
C PHE A 26 -0.09 11.22 -62.19
N ALA A 27 0.12 9.96 -62.65
CA ALA A 27 1.06 8.90 -62.23
C ALA A 27 1.51 8.08 -63.50
N PRO A 28 2.38 7.02 -63.49
CA PRO A 28 2.91 6.19 -62.39
C PRO A 28 4.45 5.87 -62.44
N ALA A 29 4.90 4.84 -61.70
CA ALA A 29 6.26 4.27 -61.63
C ALA A 29 6.59 3.36 -62.86
N GLU A 30 7.77 2.75 -63.09
CA GLU A 30 8.89 2.19 -62.27
C GLU A 30 10.26 2.30 -63.03
N PRO A 31 11.35 1.55 -62.69
CA PRO A 31 12.12 1.42 -61.43
C PRO A 31 13.64 1.73 -61.61
N GLU A 32 14.43 1.80 -60.52
CA GLU A 32 15.91 1.66 -60.61
C GLU A 32 16.57 1.03 -59.35
N VAL A 33 17.90 0.82 -59.37
CA VAL A 33 18.60 -0.30 -58.70
C VAL A 33 19.71 0.14 -57.69
N HIS A 34 20.09 -0.77 -56.79
CA HIS A 34 21.18 -0.74 -55.80
C HIS A 34 22.37 0.22 -56.04
N GLN A 35 22.85 0.81 -54.92
CA GLN A 35 24.22 0.52 -54.47
C GLN A 35 24.36 0.57 -52.94
N GLN A 36 25.50 0.11 -52.41
CA GLN A 36 25.78 -0.08 -50.97
C GLN A 36 26.97 0.80 -50.56
N ASP A 37 26.90 1.40 -49.38
CA ASP A 37 28.05 2.07 -48.74
C ASP A 37 28.61 1.23 -47.57
N VAL A 38 29.93 1.31 -47.39
CA VAL A 38 30.70 0.61 -46.36
C VAL A 38 31.25 1.63 -45.37
N ILE A 39 31.10 1.36 -44.06
CA ILE A 39 31.72 2.15 -42.99
C ILE A 39 32.87 1.35 -42.40
N GLN A 40 34.02 2.02 -42.23
CA GLN A 40 35.27 1.43 -41.74
C GLN A 40 35.86 2.28 -40.61
N GLU A 41 36.32 1.64 -39.53
CA GLU A 41 36.85 2.31 -38.34
C GLU A 41 38.27 2.87 -38.53
N THR A 42 38.65 3.88 -37.74
CA THR A 42 40.05 4.27 -37.45
C THR A 42 40.12 5.08 -36.13
N PRO A 43 41.28 5.21 -35.45
CA PRO A 43 41.34 5.21 -33.97
C PRO A 43 41.70 6.56 -33.31
N LEU A 44 41.99 6.50 -32.00
CA LEU A 44 42.31 7.63 -31.12
C LEU A 44 43.51 7.31 -30.21
N GLU A 45 44.56 8.14 -30.26
CA GLU A 45 45.73 8.21 -29.35
C GLU A 45 45.69 9.58 -28.64
N SER A 46 45.82 9.79 -27.32
CA SER A 46 46.70 9.31 -26.23
C SER A 46 47.78 10.33 -25.85
N VAL A 47 47.70 10.91 -24.64
CA VAL A 47 48.74 11.71 -23.98
C VAL A 47 48.63 11.51 -22.45
N GLU A 48 49.74 11.16 -21.78
CA GLU A 48 49.91 11.04 -20.30
C GLU A 48 50.45 12.38 -19.68
N ASP A 49 50.76 12.62 -18.40
CA ASP A 49 51.06 11.83 -17.16
C ASP A 49 50.50 12.64 -15.92
N THR A 50 50.93 12.76 -14.65
CA THR A 50 52.13 12.42 -13.82
C THR A 50 51.80 12.24 -12.32
N LEU A 51 51.81 10.98 -11.84
CA LEU A 51 52.23 10.53 -10.47
C LEU A 51 51.49 11.12 -9.21
N LYS A 52 51.47 10.57 -7.98
CA LYS A 52 52.02 9.35 -7.30
C LYS A 52 50.99 8.80 -6.27
N PRO A 53 51.03 7.50 -5.91
CA PRO A 53 50.33 6.95 -4.73
C PRO A 53 51.26 6.37 -3.64
N LEU A 54 50.85 6.46 -2.35
CA LEU A 54 51.38 5.75 -1.17
C LEU A 54 50.33 5.90 -0.02
N HIS A 55 50.11 5.00 0.96
CA HIS A 55 50.72 3.71 1.27
C HIS A 55 49.72 2.77 2.00
N MET A 56 49.57 1.53 1.52
CA MET A 56 49.33 0.28 2.27
C MET A 56 48.71 0.28 3.70
N HIS A 57 47.61 -0.49 3.87
CA HIS A 57 47.72 -1.69 4.71
C HIS A 57 46.86 -2.87 4.22
N ARG A 58 47.47 -4.06 4.22
CA ARG A 58 46.85 -5.35 3.83
C ARG A 58 47.05 -6.34 4.97
N ASN A 59 46.05 -7.15 5.26
CA ASN A 59 46.28 -8.43 5.92
C ASN A 59 45.42 -9.52 5.28
N LYS A 60 46.02 -10.67 4.97
CA LYS A 60 45.36 -11.85 4.40
C LYS A 60 45.84 -13.07 5.16
N HIS A 61 44.93 -13.89 5.64
CA HIS A 61 45.20 -15.30 5.94
C HIS A 61 44.13 -16.16 5.28
N PHE A 62 44.56 -17.21 4.57
CA PHE A 62 43.70 -17.97 3.67
C PHE A 62 43.96 -19.48 3.83
N LYS A 63 43.02 -20.18 4.45
CA LYS A 63 42.86 -21.65 4.40
C LYS A 63 41.34 -21.89 4.42
N ARG A 64 40.69 -22.07 3.26
CA ARG A 64 40.62 -23.26 2.38
C ARG A 64 39.65 -24.31 2.95
N LEU A 65 38.57 -24.49 2.20
CA LEU A 65 37.42 -25.39 2.31
C LEU A 65 37.53 -26.62 3.24
N SER A 66 36.43 -26.91 3.95
CA SER A 66 35.66 -28.13 3.64
C SER A 66 34.18 -27.97 4.02
N SER A 67 33.34 -28.85 3.49
CA SER A 67 31.90 -28.93 3.74
C SER A 67 31.57 -30.10 4.66
N GLN A 68 30.77 -29.91 5.71
CA GLN A 68 30.07 -31.03 6.34
C GLN A 68 28.75 -30.62 7.02
N TRP A 69 27.64 -31.02 6.40
CA TRP A 69 26.33 -31.14 7.06
C TRP A 69 26.26 -32.56 7.63
N GLN A 70 26.14 -32.72 8.96
CA GLN A 70 25.67 -33.99 9.52
C GLN A 70 25.17 -33.89 10.97
N SER A 71 23.95 -34.40 11.17
CA SER A 71 23.38 -35.03 12.38
C SER A 71 24.04 -34.78 13.74
N THR A 72 23.30 -34.16 14.66
CA THR A 72 23.50 -34.37 16.12
C THR A 72 22.36 -35.24 16.66
N PHE A 73 22.51 -36.56 16.55
CA PHE A 73 21.65 -37.54 17.23
C PHE A 73 22.43 -38.14 18.41
N ARG A 74 21.99 -37.85 19.64
CA ARG A 74 22.22 -38.71 20.82
C ARG A 74 20.94 -38.68 21.65
N GLY A 75 20.32 -39.84 21.79
CA GLY A 75 19.08 -39.98 22.56
C GLY A 75 19.32 -40.32 24.02
N ASN A 76 18.22 -40.43 24.76
CA ASN A 76 18.12 -41.31 25.92
C ASN A 76 16.71 -41.92 25.97
N ILE A 77 16.59 -43.05 26.65
CA ILE A 77 15.43 -43.96 26.60
C ILE A 77 14.31 -43.47 27.53
N PRO A 78 13.04 -43.71 27.17
CA PRO A 78 12.11 -44.30 28.13
C PRO A 78 11.37 -45.53 27.58
N LEU A 79 10.86 -46.37 28.49
CA LEU A 79 10.13 -47.60 28.19
C LEU A 79 8.63 -47.34 27.88
N SER A 80 7.93 -48.41 27.51
CA SER A 80 6.49 -48.46 27.22
C SER A 80 5.59 -48.01 28.38
N PRO A 81 4.48 -47.30 28.10
CA PRO A 81 3.41 -47.09 29.07
C PRO A 81 2.38 -48.22 29.00
N THR A 82 2.11 -48.89 30.13
CA THR A 82 0.98 -49.81 30.30
C THR A 82 -0.11 -49.17 31.16
N GLU A 83 -1.34 -49.20 30.64
CA GLU A 83 -2.63 -49.25 31.35
C GLU A 83 -3.05 -48.17 32.40
N LYS A 84 -4.32 -47.73 32.23
CA LYS A 84 -5.33 -47.42 33.27
C LYS A 84 -5.14 -46.18 34.18
N TRP A 85 -6.20 -45.53 34.68
CA TRP A 85 -7.56 -45.22 34.14
C TRP A 85 -8.20 -44.16 35.08
N HIS A 86 -9.31 -43.55 34.69
CA HIS A 86 -10.11 -42.56 35.47
C HIS A 86 -9.45 -41.17 35.69
N GLY A 87 -10.19 -40.05 35.80
CA GLY A 87 -11.63 -39.90 35.55
C GLY A 87 -12.20 -38.46 35.66
N ALA A 88 -13.04 -38.12 34.68
CA ALA A 88 -14.31 -37.35 34.80
C ALA A 88 -14.36 -35.91 35.40
N LYS A 89 -14.78 -34.96 34.52
CA LYS A 89 -15.57 -33.73 34.81
C LYS A 89 -14.78 -32.60 35.53
N SER A 90 -15.20 -31.33 35.52
CA SER A 90 -16.44 -30.70 35.02
C SER A 90 -16.20 -29.32 34.39
N PHE A 91 -17.04 -28.95 33.42
CA PHE A 91 -17.22 -27.58 32.94
C PHE A 91 -17.83 -26.70 34.04
N ARG A 92 -17.29 -25.49 34.29
CA ARG A 92 -17.95 -24.46 35.12
C ARG A 92 -17.53 -23.04 34.73
N ARG A 93 -18.40 -22.33 33.99
CA ARG A 93 -18.40 -20.87 33.96
C ARG A 93 -18.72 -20.34 35.36
N ARG A 94 -18.07 -19.25 35.81
CA ARG A 94 -18.56 -18.46 36.94
C ARG A 94 -18.18 -16.99 36.79
N CYS A 95 -19.16 -16.15 36.49
CA CYS A 95 -19.02 -14.71 36.67
C CYS A 95 -18.85 -14.41 38.17
N LYS A 96 -17.99 -13.45 38.51
CA LYS A 96 -17.95 -12.81 39.82
C LYS A 96 -17.96 -11.30 39.61
N LEU A 97 -19.06 -10.67 40.04
CA LEU A 97 -19.13 -9.25 40.33
C LEU A 97 -19.04 -9.12 41.84
N LEU A 98 -17.93 -8.55 42.33
CA LEU A 98 -17.75 -7.81 43.59
C LEU A 98 -16.23 -7.59 43.78
N GLY A 99 -15.86 -6.44 44.33
CA GLY A 99 -14.47 -5.99 44.41
C GLY A 99 -13.65 -6.71 45.48
N ASP A 100 -12.35 -6.81 45.23
CA ASP A 100 -11.31 -7.11 46.20
C ASP A 100 -10.05 -6.36 45.72
N GLU A 101 -9.50 -5.47 46.54
CA GLU A 101 -8.31 -4.69 46.14
C GLU A 101 -7.03 -5.48 46.40
N GLN A 102 -6.43 -5.98 45.32
CA GLN A 102 -5.07 -6.52 45.35
C GLN A 102 -4.16 -5.64 44.50
N PRO A 103 -2.95 -5.28 44.99
CA PRO A 103 -2.09 -4.32 44.32
C PRO A 103 -1.61 -4.88 42.98
N LEU A 104 -2.00 -4.22 41.89
CA LEU A 104 -1.63 -4.62 40.54
C LEU A 104 -0.10 -4.55 40.39
N CYS A 105 0.56 -5.71 40.25
CA CYS A 105 1.98 -5.77 39.96
C CYS A 105 2.26 -5.05 38.63
N VAL A 106 2.92 -3.89 38.69
CA VAL A 106 3.18 -3.07 37.51
C VAL A 106 4.36 -3.67 36.73
N THR A 107 4.06 -4.68 35.90
CA THR A 107 4.99 -5.11 34.85
C THR A 107 5.24 -3.96 33.88
N THR A 108 6.47 -3.49 33.83
CA THR A 108 6.93 -2.29 33.13
C THR A 108 7.06 -2.47 31.61
N ASN A 109 6.00 -2.95 30.96
CA ASN A 109 5.90 -2.98 29.50
C ASN A 109 4.46 -2.77 28.99
N ASN A 110 3.69 -1.90 29.67
CA ASN A 110 2.32 -1.52 29.31
C ASN A 110 2.29 -0.56 28.10
N GLN A 111 2.79 -0.99 26.93
CA GLN A 111 2.48 -0.33 25.67
C GLN A 111 0.98 -0.48 25.38
N ARG A 112 0.20 0.59 25.62
CA ARG A 112 -1.24 0.64 25.35
C ARG A 112 -1.52 0.24 23.89
N GLN A 113 -2.46 -0.68 23.69
CA GLN A 113 -2.68 -1.32 22.40
C GLN A 113 -3.27 -0.34 21.37
N ARG A 114 -2.42 0.10 20.42
CA ARG A 114 -2.81 0.97 19.31
C ARG A 114 -3.58 0.25 18.20
N TYR A 115 -4.57 0.93 17.62
CA TYR A 115 -5.43 0.47 16.54
C TYR A 115 -4.73 0.51 15.18
N VAL A 116 -3.87 1.51 14.92
CA VAL A 116 -3.01 1.59 13.72
C VAL A 116 -1.54 1.69 14.12
N THR A 117 -0.62 1.08 13.37
CA THR A 117 0.83 1.32 13.55
C THR A 117 1.26 2.67 12.96
N LYS A 118 2.46 3.15 13.31
CA LYS A 118 3.05 4.34 12.65
C LYS A 118 3.16 4.17 11.13
N ASP A 119 3.48 2.95 10.69
CA ASP A 119 3.50 2.48 9.30
C ASP A 119 2.11 2.07 8.74
N GLY A 120 1.02 2.61 9.28
CA GLY A 120 -0.30 2.61 8.64
C GLY A 120 -1.07 1.28 8.60
N LYS A 121 -0.58 0.25 9.31
CA LYS A 121 -1.21 -1.08 9.38
C LYS A 121 -2.22 -1.14 10.52
N CYS A 122 -3.47 -1.47 10.22
CA CYS A 122 -4.52 -1.64 11.22
C CYS A 122 -4.34 -2.97 11.97
N ARG A 123 -4.32 -2.95 13.30
CA ARG A 123 -4.18 -4.13 14.18
C ARG A 123 -5.54 -4.78 14.50
N VAL A 124 -6.35 -5.01 13.47
CA VAL A 124 -7.71 -5.55 13.60
C VAL A 124 -7.75 -7.00 13.11
N ASN A 125 -7.84 -7.94 14.04
CA ASN A 125 -8.14 -9.33 13.71
C ASN A 125 -9.65 -9.48 13.53
N LEU A 126 -10.09 -9.69 12.29
CA LEU A 126 -11.49 -10.02 12.00
C LEU A 126 -11.88 -11.34 12.68
N GLY A 127 -13.05 -11.35 13.31
CA GLY A 127 -13.59 -12.53 14.00
C GLY A 127 -14.07 -13.62 13.05
N HIS A 128 -14.85 -14.58 13.55
CA HIS A 128 -15.38 -15.67 12.73
C HIS A 128 -16.45 -15.19 11.73
N ILE A 129 -16.00 -14.76 10.54
CA ILE A 129 -16.86 -14.49 9.39
C ILE A 129 -17.52 -15.81 8.96
N LYS A 130 -18.86 -15.85 8.95
CA LYS A 130 -19.64 -17.01 8.51
C LYS A 130 -19.49 -17.25 7.00
N ASP A 131 -19.62 -16.18 6.21
CA ASP A 131 -19.77 -16.26 4.76
C ASP A 131 -18.43 -16.22 4.01
N LYS A 132 -17.51 -17.16 4.32
CA LYS A 132 -16.19 -17.23 3.66
C LYS A 132 -16.25 -17.39 2.13
N SER A 133 -17.36 -17.91 1.61
CA SER A 133 -17.65 -18.03 0.17
C SER A 133 -17.58 -16.68 -0.57
N ARG A 134 -17.88 -15.54 0.10
CA ARG A 134 -17.83 -14.21 -0.53
C ARG A 134 -16.43 -13.85 -1.06
N PHE A 135 -15.36 -14.30 -0.41
CA PHE A 135 -13.99 -14.10 -0.88
C PHE A 135 -13.67 -14.95 -2.13
N ILE A 136 -14.26 -16.14 -2.26
CA ILE A 136 -14.09 -17.00 -3.44
C ILE A 136 -14.90 -16.44 -4.63
N SER A 137 -16.05 -15.81 -4.36
CA SER A 137 -16.85 -15.12 -5.38
C SER A 137 -16.15 -13.92 -6.01
N ASP A 138 -15.18 -13.30 -5.33
CA ASP A 138 -14.29 -12.29 -5.87
C ASP A 138 -12.84 -12.81 -5.90
N ILE A 139 -12.65 -13.80 -6.77
CA ILE A 139 -11.34 -14.41 -6.99
C ILE A 139 -10.33 -13.41 -7.57
N PHE A 140 -10.78 -12.39 -8.33
CA PHE A 140 -9.89 -11.41 -8.95
C PHE A 140 -9.22 -10.52 -7.90
N THR A 141 -9.99 -9.85 -7.02
CA THR A 141 -9.36 -9.03 -5.97
C THR A 141 -8.54 -9.90 -5.03
N THR A 142 -9.02 -11.09 -4.68
CA THR A 142 -8.30 -12.06 -3.84
C THR A 142 -6.92 -12.42 -4.41
N LEU A 143 -6.81 -12.73 -5.71
CA LEU A 143 -5.53 -13.02 -6.38
C LEU A 143 -4.58 -11.80 -6.39
N VAL A 144 -5.11 -10.61 -6.67
CA VAL A 144 -4.31 -9.37 -6.68
C VAL A 144 -3.88 -8.95 -5.27
N ASP A 145 -4.63 -9.31 -4.23
CA ASP A 145 -4.33 -9.06 -2.81
C ASP A 145 -3.35 -10.07 -2.18
N LEU A 146 -3.15 -11.26 -2.78
CA LEU A 146 -2.13 -12.22 -2.32
C LEU A 146 -0.73 -11.59 -2.26
N LYS A 147 0.10 -11.99 -1.27
CA LYS A 147 1.53 -11.65 -1.26
C LYS A 147 2.22 -12.20 -2.51
N TYR A 148 3.22 -11.49 -3.03
CA TYR A 148 3.92 -11.84 -4.28
C TYR A 148 4.34 -13.31 -4.41
N LEU A 149 4.87 -13.93 -3.34
CA LEU A 149 5.24 -15.35 -3.35
C LEU A 149 4.05 -16.29 -3.60
N TRP A 150 2.91 -16.04 -2.95
CA TRP A 150 1.70 -16.85 -3.13
C TRP A 150 1.03 -16.58 -4.49
N PHE A 151 1.08 -15.34 -4.97
CA PHE A 151 0.62 -14.99 -6.32
C PHE A 151 1.44 -15.70 -7.40
N LEU A 152 2.79 -15.67 -7.29
CA LEU A 152 3.68 -16.38 -8.22
C LEU A 152 3.44 -17.90 -8.18
N LEU A 153 3.24 -18.48 -6.99
CA LEU A 153 2.91 -19.89 -6.84
C LEU A 153 1.60 -20.26 -7.57
N VAL A 154 0.54 -19.46 -7.39
CA VAL A 154 -0.76 -19.71 -8.07
C VAL A 154 -0.65 -19.50 -9.59
N PHE A 155 0.08 -18.49 -10.04
CA PHE A 155 0.39 -18.25 -11.45
C PHE A 155 1.08 -19.48 -12.07
N THR A 156 2.23 -19.91 -11.52
CA THR A 156 2.97 -21.08 -12.00
C THR A 156 2.15 -22.38 -11.90
N ALA A 157 1.37 -22.56 -10.84
CA ALA A 157 0.50 -23.73 -10.69
C ALA A 157 -0.59 -23.78 -11.76
N CYS A 158 -1.19 -22.65 -12.15
CA CYS A 158 -2.20 -22.62 -13.20
C CYS A 158 -1.63 -23.07 -14.56
N TYR A 159 -0.46 -22.55 -14.96
CA TYR A 159 0.20 -23.00 -16.19
C TYR A 159 0.51 -24.50 -16.16
N ILE A 160 1.15 -24.99 -15.10
CA ILE A 160 1.48 -26.42 -14.96
C ILE A 160 0.23 -27.30 -15.00
N LEU A 161 -0.85 -26.93 -14.29
CA LEU A 161 -2.11 -27.69 -14.31
C LEU A 161 -2.77 -27.69 -15.69
N THR A 162 -2.67 -26.59 -16.45
CA THR A 162 -3.24 -26.52 -17.82
C THR A 162 -2.42 -27.36 -18.80
N TRP A 163 -1.09 -27.28 -18.79
CA TRP A 163 -0.24 -28.14 -19.61
C TRP A 163 -0.44 -29.62 -19.30
N MET A 164 -0.53 -29.99 -18.01
CA MET A 164 -0.77 -31.36 -17.56
C MET A 164 -2.17 -31.86 -17.95
N SER A 165 -3.22 -31.02 -17.86
CA SER A 165 -4.57 -31.44 -18.25
C SER A 165 -4.70 -31.64 -19.76
N PHE A 166 -4.20 -30.72 -20.60
CA PHE A 166 -4.17 -30.95 -22.04
C PHE A 166 -3.23 -32.09 -22.44
N GLY A 167 -2.09 -32.26 -21.77
CA GLY A 167 -1.18 -33.40 -21.99
C GLY A 167 -1.83 -34.75 -21.67
N ALA A 168 -2.66 -34.80 -20.62
CA ALA A 168 -3.47 -35.97 -20.29
C ALA A 168 -4.58 -36.24 -21.32
N ILE A 169 -5.20 -35.18 -21.88
CA ILE A 169 -6.21 -35.33 -22.93
C ILE A 169 -5.57 -35.83 -24.24
N TYR A 170 -4.44 -35.26 -24.70
CA TYR A 170 -3.71 -35.77 -25.87
C TYR A 170 -3.24 -37.21 -25.68
N PHE A 171 -2.73 -37.57 -24.49
CA PHE A 171 -2.32 -38.95 -24.20
C PHE A 171 -3.52 -39.92 -24.19
N LEU A 172 -4.67 -39.49 -23.64
CA LEU A 172 -5.89 -40.29 -23.65
C LEU A 172 -6.46 -40.47 -25.07
N ASP A 173 -6.43 -39.43 -25.90
CA ASP A 173 -6.89 -39.47 -27.30
C ASP A 173 -6.00 -40.39 -28.15
N ALA A 174 -4.67 -40.25 -28.05
CA ALA A 174 -3.71 -41.15 -28.69
C ALA A 174 -3.85 -42.61 -28.22
N TRP A 175 -4.20 -42.83 -26.95
CA TRP A 175 -4.46 -44.16 -26.40
C TRP A 175 -5.80 -44.75 -26.88
N LEU A 176 -6.87 -43.95 -26.95
CA LEU A 176 -8.18 -44.37 -27.46
C LEU A 176 -8.17 -44.68 -28.97
N ARG A 177 -7.28 -44.03 -29.71
CA ARG A 177 -7.02 -44.30 -31.14
C ARG A 177 -6.05 -45.46 -31.40
N ASP A 178 -5.41 -45.98 -30.35
CA ASP A 178 -4.33 -46.97 -30.39
C ASP A 178 -3.09 -46.52 -31.21
N ASP A 179 -2.91 -45.21 -31.39
CA ASP A 179 -1.74 -44.58 -32.05
C ASP A 179 -0.44 -44.96 -31.32
N ILE A 180 -0.52 -45.18 -30.00
CA ILE A 180 0.62 -45.52 -29.12
C ILE A 180 1.11 -46.96 -29.34
N ALA A 181 0.23 -47.90 -29.73
CA ALA A 181 0.65 -49.27 -30.06
C ALA A 181 1.36 -49.33 -31.43
N HIS A 182 0.84 -48.57 -32.40
CA HIS A 182 1.26 -48.61 -33.80
C HIS A 182 2.39 -47.61 -34.16
N VAL A 183 3.10 -47.07 -33.17
CA VAL A 183 4.19 -46.06 -33.33
C VAL A 183 5.29 -46.50 -34.31
N HIS A 184 5.50 -47.81 -34.47
CA HIS A 184 6.53 -48.37 -35.36
C HIS A 184 6.00 -48.83 -36.74
N ASP A 185 4.68 -48.79 -36.95
CA ASP A 185 4.06 -49.28 -38.19
C ASP A 185 4.02 -48.17 -39.26
N SER A 186 4.88 -48.29 -40.26
CA SER A 186 5.01 -47.34 -41.39
C SER A 186 3.78 -47.24 -42.31
N GLN A 187 2.71 -47.96 -42.01
CA GLN A 187 1.41 -47.88 -42.69
C GLN A 187 0.32 -47.24 -41.82
N TRP A 188 0.56 -47.05 -40.52
CA TRP A 188 -0.38 -46.35 -39.65
C TRP A 188 -0.31 -44.84 -39.88
N GLN A 189 -1.45 -44.16 -39.74
CA GLN A 189 -1.56 -42.71 -39.89
C GLN A 189 -1.99 -42.09 -38.56
N PRO A 190 -1.03 -41.81 -37.65
CA PRO A 190 -1.35 -41.31 -36.31
C PRO A 190 -1.97 -39.92 -36.35
N CYS A 191 -2.76 -39.60 -35.33
CA CYS A 191 -3.27 -38.25 -35.11
C CYS A 191 -2.17 -37.29 -34.64
N PHE A 192 -1.23 -37.79 -33.82
CA PHE A 192 -0.14 -37.01 -33.26
C PHE A 192 1.21 -37.66 -33.61
N GLU A 193 2.02 -36.99 -34.43
CA GLU A 193 3.36 -37.48 -34.77
C GLU A 193 4.30 -37.41 -33.56
N ASN A 194 5.09 -38.48 -33.37
CA ASN A 194 6.12 -38.61 -32.32
C ASN A 194 5.60 -38.44 -30.88
N VAL A 195 4.39 -38.97 -30.62
CA VAL A 195 3.80 -39.13 -29.29
C VAL A 195 3.83 -40.61 -28.88
N ASP A 196 4.85 -40.99 -28.10
CA ASP A 196 5.12 -42.35 -27.63
C ASP A 196 4.66 -42.61 -26.17
N SER A 197 4.38 -41.54 -25.43
CA SER A 197 4.34 -41.55 -23.97
C SER A 197 3.61 -40.32 -23.41
N TYR A 198 3.15 -40.39 -22.17
CA TYR A 198 2.57 -39.21 -21.48
C TYR A 198 3.52 -38.01 -21.47
N LEU A 199 4.84 -38.22 -21.37
CA LEU A 199 5.82 -37.13 -21.39
C LEU A 199 5.90 -36.46 -22.77
N SER A 200 5.83 -37.23 -23.86
CA SER A 200 5.76 -36.68 -25.22
C SER A 200 4.45 -35.91 -25.50
N ALA A 201 3.32 -36.39 -24.98
CA ALA A 201 2.03 -35.71 -25.05
C ALA A 201 2.01 -34.41 -24.21
N LEU A 202 2.68 -34.42 -23.05
CA LEU A 202 2.90 -33.22 -22.24
C LEU A 202 3.81 -32.20 -22.93
N LEU A 203 4.84 -32.66 -23.66
CA LEU A 203 5.66 -31.78 -24.51
C LEU A 203 4.83 -31.17 -25.64
N LEU A 204 4.07 -31.97 -26.40
CA LEU A 204 3.14 -31.46 -27.43
C LEU A 204 2.15 -30.43 -26.85
N SER A 205 1.58 -30.70 -25.68
CA SER A 205 0.70 -29.79 -24.96
C SER A 205 1.38 -28.45 -24.63
N LEU A 206 2.60 -28.48 -24.10
CA LEU A 206 3.37 -27.29 -23.74
C LEU A 206 3.83 -26.51 -24.98
N GLU A 207 4.39 -27.21 -25.97
CA GLU A 207 4.81 -26.66 -27.27
C GLU A 207 3.66 -25.94 -27.98
N THR A 208 2.44 -26.49 -27.87
CA THR A 208 1.21 -25.93 -28.44
C THR A 208 0.71 -24.72 -27.64
N GLN A 209 0.47 -24.88 -26.32
CA GLN A 209 -0.13 -23.82 -25.50
C GLN A 209 0.78 -22.60 -25.31
N ARG A 210 2.10 -22.78 -25.44
CA ARG A 210 3.09 -21.68 -25.42
C ARG A 210 3.59 -21.29 -26.81
N THR A 211 2.94 -21.80 -27.86
CA THR A 211 3.23 -21.51 -29.28
C THR A 211 4.72 -21.56 -29.62
N ILE A 212 5.41 -22.57 -29.08
CA ILE A 212 6.84 -22.83 -29.33
C ILE A 212 7.00 -23.68 -30.59
N GLY A 213 6.18 -24.73 -30.70
CA GLY A 213 6.07 -25.63 -31.86
C GLY A 213 7.41 -26.02 -32.48
N TYR A 214 8.18 -26.92 -31.85
CA TYR A 214 9.47 -27.35 -32.40
C TYR A 214 9.35 -28.20 -33.69
N GLY A 215 8.12 -28.45 -34.18
CA GLY A 215 7.83 -29.19 -35.42
C GLY A 215 8.04 -30.70 -35.33
N SER A 216 8.83 -31.17 -34.36
CA SER A 216 9.06 -32.61 -34.11
C SER A 216 7.80 -33.36 -33.68
N ARG A 217 6.85 -32.68 -33.02
CA ARG A 217 5.52 -33.19 -32.68
C ARG A 217 4.48 -32.25 -33.28
N ARG A 218 3.46 -32.83 -33.91
CA ARG A 218 2.40 -32.08 -34.61
C ARG A 218 1.14 -32.92 -34.74
N VAL A 219 0.00 -32.23 -34.75
CA VAL A 219 -1.31 -32.82 -35.08
C VAL A 219 -1.38 -32.99 -36.60
N THR A 220 -1.86 -34.14 -37.08
CA THR A 220 -2.05 -34.43 -38.51
C THR A 220 -3.47 -34.07 -38.96
N ALA A 221 -3.69 -33.99 -40.27
CA ALA A 221 -5.04 -33.81 -40.83
C ALA A 221 -5.91 -35.10 -40.80
N ASN A 222 -5.39 -36.19 -40.23
CA ASN A 222 -6.01 -37.52 -40.25
C ASN A 222 -7.09 -37.69 -39.17
N CYS A 223 -7.19 -36.72 -38.23
CA CYS A 223 -8.08 -36.75 -37.09
C CYS A 223 -8.79 -35.38 -36.90
N PRO A 224 -10.11 -35.28 -37.16
CA PRO A 224 -10.84 -34.03 -36.91
C PRO A 224 -10.88 -33.67 -35.40
N GLU A 225 -10.92 -34.66 -34.51
CA GLU A 225 -10.93 -34.47 -33.06
C GLU A 225 -9.63 -33.87 -32.52
N GLY A 226 -8.46 -34.31 -33.02
CA GLY A 226 -7.18 -33.71 -32.67
C GLY A 226 -7.06 -32.24 -33.10
N VAL A 227 -7.63 -31.89 -34.27
CA VAL A 227 -7.71 -30.51 -34.75
C VAL A 227 -8.66 -29.66 -33.89
N VAL A 228 -9.80 -30.20 -33.47
CA VAL A 228 -10.72 -29.51 -32.55
C VAL A 228 -10.08 -29.33 -31.16
N LEU A 229 -9.38 -30.34 -30.65
CA LEU A 229 -8.65 -30.28 -29.38
C LEU A 229 -7.56 -29.19 -29.41
N LEU A 230 -6.80 -29.11 -30.51
CA LEU A 230 -5.82 -28.05 -30.77
C LEU A 230 -6.44 -26.65 -30.78
N MET A 231 -7.60 -26.48 -31.44
CA MET A 231 -8.34 -25.20 -31.42
C MET A 231 -8.82 -24.83 -30.02
N VAL A 232 -9.42 -25.78 -29.28
CA VAL A 232 -9.89 -25.58 -27.90
C VAL A 232 -8.72 -25.23 -26.97
N GLN A 233 -7.56 -25.90 -27.11
CA GLN A 233 -6.36 -25.57 -26.33
C GLN A 233 -5.86 -24.17 -26.64
N SER A 234 -5.77 -23.79 -27.92
CA SER A 234 -5.27 -22.46 -28.33
C SER A 234 -6.15 -21.33 -27.79
N ILE A 235 -7.48 -21.49 -27.86
CA ILE A 235 -8.45 -20.53 -27.31
C ILE A 235 -8.33 -20.47 -25.78
N THR A 236 -8.31 -21.62 -25.11
CA THR A 236 -8.24 -21.71 -23.64
C THR A 236 -6.94 -21.12 -23.10
N GLY A 237 -5.80 -21.45 -23.73
CA GLY A 237 -4.49 -20.89 -23.40
C GLY A 237 -4.45 -19.38 -23.55
N SER A 238 -4.99 -18.85 -24.66
CA SER A 238 -5.05 -17.39 -24.90
C SER A 238 -5.87 -16.66 -23.84
N ILE A 239 -7.00 -17.23 -23.40
CA ILE A 239 -7.83 -16.68 -22.33
C ILE A 239 -7.07 -16.67 -20.99
N ILE A 240 -6.36 -17.76 -20.66
CA ILE A 240 -5.59 -17.88 -19.42
C ILE A 240 -4.42 -16.89 -19.41
N ASP A 241 -3.65 -16.79 -20.51
CA ASP A 241 -2.56 -15.83 -20.64
C ASP A 241 -3.06 -14.38 -20.51
N ALA A 242 -4.16 -14.02 -21.18
CA ALA A 242 -4.76 -12.69 -21.06
C ALA A 242 -5.18 -12.34 -19.62
N VAL A 243 -5.86 -13.27 -18.93
CA VAL A 243 -6.28 -13.09 -17.53
C VAL A 243 -5.07 -12.99 -16.60
N MET A 244 -4.06 -13.85 -16.77
CA MET A 244 -2.88 -13.88 -15.89
C MET A 244 -1.96 -12.66 -16.08
N VAL A 245 -1.73 -12.23 -17.32
CA VAL A 245 -0.99 -10.98 -17.61
C VAL A 245 -1.76 -9.77 -17.10
N GLY A 246 -3.09 -9.73 -17.26
CA GLY A 246 -3.95 -8.67 -16.71
C GLY A 246 -3.87 -8.60 -15.17
N CYS A 247 -3.95 -9.74 -14.48
CA CYS A 247 -3.79 -9.82 -13.03
C CYS A 247 -2.40 -9.34 -12.58
N MET A 248 -1.34 -9.74 -13.30
CA MET A 248 0.03 -9.33 -13.00
C MET A 248 0.23 -7.82 -13.21
N PHE A 249 -0.28 -7.24 -14.30
CA PHE A 249 -0.25 -5.81 -14.56
C PHE A 249 -0.94 -5.01 -13.45
N VAL A 250 -2.18 -5.35 -13.08
CA VAL A 250 -2.90 -4.66 -12.00
C VAL A 250 -2.18 -4.80 -10.66
N LYS A 251 -1.52 -5.94 -10.40
CA LYS A 251 -0.74 -6.18 -9.18
C LYS A 251 0.51 -5.30 -9.09
N ILE A 252 1.25 -5.16 -10.20
CA ILE A 252 2.48 -4.36 -10.29
C ILE A 252 2.16 -2.87 -10.23
N SER A 253 1.13 -2.43 -10.95
CA SER A 253 0.78 -1.00 -11.06
C SER A 253 0.19 -0.41 -9.78
N ARG A 254 -0.35 -1.23 -8.87
CA ARG A 254 -0.91 -0.79 -7.56
C ARG A 254 0.14 -0.03 -6.71
N PRO A 255 -0.14 1.23 -6.28
CA PRO A 255 0.86 2.12 -5.68
C PRO A 255 1.22 1.83 -4.20
N GLN A 256 1.25 0.55 -3.77
CA GLN A 256 1.52 0.17 -2.37
C GLN A 256 2.92 0.60 -1.86
N GLN A 257 3.89 0.76 -2.76
CA GLN A 257 5.22 1.29 -2.42
C GLN A 257 5.21 2.81 -2.22
N ARG A 258 4.36 3.57 -2.95
CA ARG A 258 4.29 5.04 -2.78
C ARG A 258 3.67 5.46 -1.45
N ALA A 259 2.83 4.60 -0.85
CA ALA A 259 2.38 4.78 0.53
C ALA A 259 3.53 4.72 1.57
N GLN A 260 4.75 4.34 1.17
CA GLN A 260 5.95 4.26 2.03
C GLN A 260 6.91 5.44 1.81
N THR A 261 6.79 6.22 0.72
CA THR A 261 7.56 7.46 0.52
C THR A 261 6.91 8.67 1.21
N LEU A 262 5.61 8.57 1.47
CA LEU A 262 4.84 9.53 2.27
C LEU A 262 5.17 9.35 3.75
N ILE A 263 5.81 10.36 4.34
CA ILE A 263 6.23 10.38 5.74
C ILE A 263 5.34 11.30 6.58
N PHE A 264 5.15 10.91 7.84
CA PHE A 264 4.48 11.68 8.88
C PHE A 264 5.46 11.89 10.04
N SER A 265 5.39 13.03 10.73
CA SER A 265 6.22 13.28 11.91
C SER A 265 6.03 12.18 12.96
N LYS A 266 7.11 11.75 13.61
CA LYS A 266 7.06 10.74 14.68
C LYS A 266 6.14 11.18 15.82
N HIS A 267 6.24 12.46 16.19
CA HIS A 267 5.42 13.11 17.20
C HIS A 267 4.37 14.04 16.59
N CYS A 268 3.31 14.27 17.33
CA CYS A 268 2.39 15.39 17.15
C CYS A 268 2.72 16.41 18.25
N VAL A 269 2.53 17.71 18.00
CA VAL A 269 2.83 18.76 19.00
C VAL A 269 1.64 19.68 19.20
N ILE A 270 1.42 20.14 20.43
CA ILE A 270 0.38 21.13 20.75
C ILE A 270 1.09 22.42 21.15
N CYS A 271 0.84 23.51 20.42
CA CYS A 271 1.41 24.83 20.67
C CYS A 271 0.36 25.93 20.61
N GLU A 272 0.71 27.11 21.12
CA GLU A 272 0.01 28.35 20.81
C GLU A 272 0.45 28.85 19.43
N ARG A 273 -0.52 29.22 18.60
CA ARG A 273 -0.30 29.84 17.29
C ARG A 273 -1.44 30.81 17.03
N ASP A 274 -1.11 32.06 16.74
CA ASP A 274 -2.08 33.11 16.37
C ASP A 274 -3.21 33.23 17.42
N GLU A 275 -2.82 33.33 18.69
CA GLU A 275 -3.64 33.36 19.93
C GLU A 275 -4.57 32.14 20.15
N LYS A 276 -4.36 31.05 19.40
CA LYS A 276 -5.18 29.83 19.45
C LYS A 276 -4.34 28.63 19.84
N LEU A 277 -4.96 27.69 20.56
CA LEU A 277 -4.34 26.41 20.86
C LEU A 277 -4.46 25.52 19.61
N CYS A 278 -3.33 25.12 19.05
CA CYS A 278 -3.26 24.36 17.80
C CYS A 278 -2.57 23.01 18.02
N LEU A 279 -3.18 21.94 17.52
CA LEU A 279 -2.57 20.62 17.39
C LEU A 279 -1.93 20.50 16.01
N LEU A 280 -0.63 20.21 15.97
CA LEU A 280 0.19 20.21 14.76
C LEU A 280 0.80 18.84 14.51
N PHE A 281 0.86 18.44 13.24
CA PHE A 281 1.69 17.33 12.76
C PHE A 281 2.27 17.69 11.39
N ARG A 282 3.43 17.12 11.03
CA ARG A 282 4.08 17.38 9.75
C ARG A 282 3.93 16.16 8.82
N ILE A 283 3.75 16.43 7.54
CA ILE A 283 3.76 15.43 6.46
C ILE A 283 4.79 15.81 5.39
N GLY A 284 5.16 14.87 4.52
CA GLY A 284 6.00 15.10 3.35
C GLY A 284 5.98 13.91 2.40
N ASP A 285 6.23 14.11 1.10
CA ASP A 285 6.60 13.02 0.18
C ASP A 285 8.13 13.06 -0.01
N LEU A 286 8.80 11.93 0.17
CA LEU A 286 10.24 11.80 -0.07
C LEU A 286 10.61 11.76 -1.57
N ARG A 287 9.62 11.90 -2.46
CA ARG A 287 9.74 11.70 -3.91
C ARG A 287 9.38 12.98 -4.66
N GLU A 288 10.15 13.29 -5.71
CA GLU A 288 10.01 14.49 -6.54
C GLU A 288 8.69 14.55 -7.33
N SER A 289 8.18 13.39 -7.80
CA SER A 289 6.91 13.30 -8.54
C SER A 289 5.72 13.67 -7.66
N HIS A 290 4.84 14.55 -8.11
CA HIS A 290 3.81 15.15 -7.27
C HIS A 290 2.68 14.18 -6.88
N MET A 291 1.98 14.52 -5.79
CA MET A 291 0.72 13.85 -5.42
C MET A 291 -0.43 14.76 -5.85
N VAL A 292 -1.22 14.29 -6.83
CA VAL A 292 -2.34 15.05 -7.39
C VAL A 292 -3.55 14.92 -6.47
N ASP A 293 -4.33 15.99 -6.27
CA ASP A 293 -5.55 15.98 -5.45
C ASP A 293 -5.32 15.44 -4.01
N ALA A 294 -4.17 15.80 -3.41
CA ALA A 294 -3.81 15.32 -2.08
C ALA A 294 -4.75 15.89 -1.00
N LYS A 295 -5.31 15.01 -0.16
CA LYS A 295 -6.35 15.32 0.83
C LYS A 295 -5.99 14.73 2.19
N ILE A 296 -5.96 15.57 3.23
CA ILE A 296 -5.66 15.16 4.60
C ILE A 296 -6.94 15.07 5.43
N ARG A 297 -7.14 13.94 6.12
CA ARG A 297 -8.20 13.76 7.13
C ARG A 297 -7.60 13.23 8.42
N ALA A 298 -8.19 13.58 9.57
CA ALA A 298 -7.82 13.01 10.85
C ALA A 298 -9.05 12.62 11.68
N LYS A 299 -8.93 11.51 12.41
CA LYS A 299 -9.96 10.98 13.30
C LYS A 299 -9.38 10.75 14.68
N LEU A 300 -10.03 11.28 15.70
CA LEU A 300 -9.79 10.87 17.08
C LEU A 300 -10.56 9.55 17.33
N ILE A 301 -9.86 8.55 17.84
CA ILE A 301 -10.47 7.36 18.45
C ILE A 301 -10.34 7.44 19.96
N LYS A 302 -11.48 7.27 20.64
CA LYS A 302 -11.60 7.26 22.10
C LYS A 302 -12.73 6.33 22.54
N SER A 303 -12.60 5.73 23.71
CA SER A 303 -13.70 5.00 24.36
C SER A 303 -14.59 5.96 25.14
N ARG A 304 -15.92 5.85 25.00
CA ARG A 304 -16.90 6.73 25.64
C ARG A 304 -18.08 5.95 26.19
N GLN A 305 -18.68 6.45 27.27
CA GLN A 305 -20.01 6.04 27.70
C GLN A 305 -21.04 7.15 27.38
N THR A 306 -22.22 6.77 26.89
CA THR A 306 -23.33 7.69 26.63
C THR A 306 -24.02 8.09 27.94
N LYS A 307 -24.91 9.09 27.93
CA LYS A 307 -25.66 9.48 29.16
C LYS A 307 -26.67 8.42 29.56
N GLU A 308 -27.09 7.64 28.58
CA GLU A 308 -28.03 6.54 28.60
C GLU A 308 -27.37 5.23 29.09
N GLY A 309 -26.04 5.24 29.27
CA GLY A 309 -25.25 4.16 29.86
C GLY A 309 -24.58 3.21 28.86
N GLU A 310 -24.81 3.36 27.55
CA GLU A 310 -24.16 2.55 26.51
C GLU A 310 -22.65 2.81 26.45
N PHE A 311 -21.84 1.75 26.38
CA PHE A 311 -20.39 1.85 26.26
C PHE A 311 -19.94 1.64 24.81
N ILE A 312 -19.42 2.71 24.20
CA ILE A 312 -18.87 2.72 22.84
C ILE A 312 -17.33 2.56 22.95
N PRO A 313 -16.76 1.40 22.55
CA PRO A 313 -15.36 1.09 22.82
C PRO A 313 -14.36 1.88 21.99
N LEU A 314 -14.73 2.26 20.75
CA LEU A 314 -13.88 2.97 19.78
C LEU A 314 -14.74 3.98 19.00
N GLU A 315 -15.25 5.00 19.69
CA GLU A 315 -15.94 6.12 19.07
C GLU A 315 -14.98 6.85 18.13
N GLN A 316 -15.39 7.12 16.89
CA GLN A 316 -14.60 7.86 15.90
C GLN A 316 -15.21 9.25 15.71
N SER A 317 -14.52 10.28 16.20
CA SER A 317 -14.87 11.68 15.94
C SER A 317 -13.88 12.31 14.97
N GLU A 318 -14.37 12.98 13.94
CA GLU A 318 -13.53 13.68 12.96
C GLU A 318 -12.87 14.93 13.57
N ILE A 319 -11.66 15.23 13.11
CA ILE A 319 -10.86 16.39 13.51
C ILE A 319 -10.83 17.34 12.31
N ASN A 320 -11.41 18.53 12.43
CA ASN A 320 -11.46 19.48 11.32
C ASN A 320 -10.05 20.04 11.03
N LEU A 321 -9.54 19.77 9.82
CA LEU A 321 -8.25 20.23 9.30
C LEU A 321 -8.38 21.40 8.31
N GLY A 322 -9.54 22.06 8.27
CA GLY A 322 -9.88 23.10 7.31
C GLY A 322 -10.78 22.62 6.16
N TYR A 323 -11.62 21.60 6.39
CA TYR A 323 -12.51 21.03 5.37
C TYR A 323 -13.44 22.09 4.76
N ASP A 324 -14.08 22.90 5.61
CA ASP A 324 -15.03 23.95 5.22
C ASP A 324 -14.35 25.09 4.42
N THR A 325 -13.04 25.26 4.59
CA THR A 325 -12.23 26.28 3.89
C THR A 325 -11.41 25.71 2.74
N GLY A 326 -11.50 24.40 2.45
CA GLY A 326 -10.66 23.72 1.47
C GLY A 326 -9.18 23.58 1.86
N GLY A 327 -8.82 23.84 3.12
CA GLY A 327 -7.46 23.65 3.66
C GLY A 327 -7.09 22.19 3.92
N ASP A 328 -8.05 21.28 3.72
CA ASP A 328 -7.85 19.83 3.67
C ASP A 328 -7.14 19.37 2.39
N ARG A 329 -7.18 20.21 1.34
CA ARG A 329 -6.55 19.97 0.03
C ARG A 329 -5.17 20.60 -0.02
N LEU A 330 -4.16 19.77 -0.29
CA LEU A 330 -2.76 20.12 -0.09
C LEU A 330 -1.98 20.10 -1.41
N LEU A 331 -1.11 21.09 -1.60
CA LEU A 331 -0.06 21.06 -2.61
C LEU A 331 1.22 20.51 -1.96
N LEU A 332 1.32 19.18 -1.84
CA LEU A 332 2.41 18.55 -1.10
C LEU A 332 3.69 18.46 -1.96
N VAL A 333 4.48 19.53 -1.92
CA VAL A 333 5.84 19.59 -2.51
C VAL A 333 6.88 19.66 -1.39
N GLU A 334 6.77 20.67 -0.52
CA GLU A 334 7.56 20.80 0.70
C GLU A 334 6.90 20.14 1.93
N PRO A 335 7.63 19.87 3.03
CA PRO A 335 7.05 19.28 4.25
C PRO A 335 6.05 20.17 5.01
N GLN A 336 4.77 20.06 4.65
CA GLN A 336 3.70 20.87 5.24
C GLN A 336 3.38 20.47 6.69
N THR A 337 3.18 21.49 7.54
CA THR A 337 2.80 21.33 8.95
C THR A 337 1.32 21.63 9.10
N ILE A 338 0.52 20.57 9.12
CA ILE A 338 -0.95 20.61 9.20
C ILE A 338 -1.37 21.06 10.61
N ALA A 339 -2.38 21.91 10.70
CA ALA A 339 -2.82 22.53 11.94
C ALA A 339 -4.31 22.33 12.18
N HIS A 340 -4.66 21.68 13.30
CA HIS A 340 -6.01 21.65 13.85
C HIS A 340 -6.16 22.70 14.95
N ILE A 341 -7.12 23.62 14.80
CA ILE A 341 -7.46 24.60 15.84
C ILE A 341 -8.35 23.92 16.88
N ILE A 342 -7.88 23.83 18.12
CA ILE A 342 -8.67 23.28 19.24
C ILE A 342 -9.61 24.38 19.75
N ASN A 343 -10.84 24.38 19.23
CA ASN A 343 -11.96 25.26 19.61
C ASN A 343 -13.05 24.51 20.40
N ASP A 344 -14.12 25.18 20.85
CA ASP A 344 -15.21 24.56 21.61
C ASP A 344 -15.90 23.37 20.92
N SER A 345 -15.89 23.32 19.58
CA SER A 345 -16.42 22.21 18.79
C SER A 345 -15.44 21.04 18.60
N SER A 346 -14.18 21.20 18.98
CA SER A 346 -13.17 20.15 18.86
C SER A 346 -13.34 19.07 19.92
N ALA A 347 -13.26 17.80 19.52
CA ALA A 347 -13.21 16.67 20.44
C ALA A 347 -12.00 16.70 21.40
N PHE A 348 -10.99 17.55 21.13
CA PHE A 348 -9.86 17.81 22.03
C PHE A 348 -10.13 18.91 23.08
N TRP A 349 -11.24 19.67 23.00
CA TRP A 349 -11.49 20.79 23.92
C TRP A 349 -11.58 20.39 25.38
N GLU A 350 -12.12 19.21 25.67
CA GLU A 350 -12.18 18.67 27.03
C GLU A 350 -10.84 18.10 27.55
N VAL A 351 -9.80 18.03 26.72
CA VAL A 351 -8.57 17.24 26.93
C VAL A 351 -7.37 18.14 27.25
N GLY A 352 -7.46 18.88 28.36
CA GLY A 352 -6.36 19.71 28.86
C GLY A 352 -5.08 18.93 29.18
N ALA A 353 -3.93 19.61 29.22
CA ALA A 353 -2.58 19.02 29.34
C ALA A 353 -2.41 17.91 30.40
N LYS A 354 -2.95 18.11 31.61
CA LYS A 354 -2.89 17.13 32.72
C LYS A 354 -3.83 15.94 32.55
N ARG A 355 -4.80 16.02 31.63
CA ARG A 355 -5.78 14.97 31.29
C ARG A 355 -5.32 14.15 30.08
N LEU A 356 -4.66 14.79 29.11
CA LEU A 356 -4.05 14.16 27.93
C LEU A 356 -3.17 12.95 28.30
N LYS A 357 -2.29 13.07 29.31
CA LYS A 357 -1.39 11.99 29.78
C LYS A 357 -2.09 10.84 30.55
N ARG A 358 -3.42 10.90 30.72
CA ARG A 358 -4.19 9.88 31.48
C ARG A 358 -5.19 9.15 30.59
N GLU A 359 -5.89 9.88 29.72
CA GLU A 359 -6.92 9.32 28.85
C GLU A 359 -6.37 8.41 27.75
N THR A 360 -7.04 7.28 27.52
CA THR A 360 -6.78 6.41 26.38
C THR A 360 -7.37 7.01 25.11
N LEU A 361 -6.50 7.60 24.29
CA LEU A 361 -6.84 8.15 22.97
C LEU A 361 -5.77 7.88 21.93
N GLU A 362 -6.20 7.83 20.66
CA GLU A 362 -5.36 7.67 19.48
C GLU A 362 -5.91 8.53 18.34
N ILE A 363 -5.08 9.43 17.79
CA ILE A 363 -5.40 10.18 16.57
C ILE A 363 -4.94 9.34 15.39
N ILE A 364 -5.82 9.00 14.47
CA ILE A 364 -5.46 8.42 13.17
C ILE A 364 -5.42 9.54 12.15
N VAL A 365 -4.30 9.66 11.42
CA VAL A 365 -4.16 10.59 10.29
C VAL A 365 -4.14 9.79 9.00
N ILE A 366 -4.88 10.26 8.00
CA ILE A 366 -5.09 9.61 6.71
C ILE A 366 -4.80 10.64 5.62
N LEU A 367 -3.78 10.38 4.81
CA LEU A 367 -3.47 11.16 3.61
C LEU A 367 -3.89 10.35 2.37
N GLU A 368 -4.81 10.91 1.59
CA GLU A 368 -5.23 10.38 0.29
C GLU A 368 -4.67 11.26 -0.84
N GLY A 369 -4.56 10.71 -2.04
CA GLY A 369 -4.16 11.45 -3.23
C GLY A 369 -3.98 10.53 -4.43
N ILE A 370 -3.80 11.11 -5.61
CA ILE A 370 -3.67 10.40 -6.89
C ILE A 370 -2.21 10.38 -7.33
N VAL A 371 -1.72 9.19 -7.67
CA VAL A 371 -0.35 8.96 -8.13
C VAL A 371 -0.22 9.42 -9.58
N GLU A 372 0.38 10.58 -9.78
CA GLU A 372 0.67 11.23 -11.08
C GLU A 372 0.99 10.24 -12.21
N ALA A 373 2.01 9.39 -12.03
CA ALA A 373 2.48 8.46 -13.06
C ALA A 373 1.58 7.23 -13.34
N SER A 374 0.48 7.03 -12.59
CA SER A 374 -0.40 5.84 -12.77
C SER A 374 -1.90 6.09 -12.61
N GLY A 375 -2.33 7.31 -12.30
CA GLY A 375 -3.74 7.70 -12.16
C GLY A 375 -4.49 7.07 -10.98
N MET A 376 -3.85 6.20 -10.20
CA MET A 376 -4.49 5.48 -9.09
C MET A 376 -4.42 6.26 -7.78
N THR A 377 -5.49 6.15 -6.99
CA THR A 377 -5.54 6.64 -5.61
C THR A 377 -4.59 5.86 -4.70
N CYS A 378 -3.73 6.57 -3.99
CA CYS A 378 -2.93 6.09 -2.86
C CYS A 378 -3.58 6.54 -1.54
N GLN A 379 -3.42 5.76 -0.47
CA GLN A 379 -3.77 6.17 0.88
C GLN A 379 -2.64 5.79 1.84
N ALA A 380 -1.97 6.78 2.42
CA ALA A 380 -1.04 6.60 3.52
C ALA A 380 -1.74 6.90 4.86
N ARG A 381 -1.33 6.22 5.92
CA ARG A 381 -1.94 6.33 7.25
C ARG A 381 -0.86 6.31 8.32
N THR A 382 -1.11 7.01 9.42
CA THR A 382 -0.34 6.86 10.66
C THR A 382 -1.27 7.04 11.86
N SER A 383 -0.75 6.87 13.08
CA SER A 383 -1.46 7.31 14.28
C SER A 383 -0.55 7.94 15.33
N TYR A 384 -1.15 8.74 16.23
CA TYR A 384 -0.53 9.36 17.38
C TYR A 384 -1.28 8.92 18.64
N THR A 385 -0.64 8.12 19.49
CA THR A 385 -1.15 7.83 20.84
C THR A 385 -0.90 9.04 21.77
N GLN A 386 -1.59 9.11 22.91
CA GLN A 386 -1.36 10.13 23.94
C GLN A 386 0.12 10.42 24.28
N ASP A 387 0.99 9.40 24.28
CA ASP A 387 2.41 9.49 24.62
C ASP A 387 3.26 10.06 23.47
N GLU A 388 2.71 10.09 22.25
CA GLU A 388 3.33 10.62 21.04
C GLU A 388 2.88 12.08 20.75
N ILE A 389 2.14 12.70 21.69
CA ILE A 389 1.65 14.09 21.61
C ILE A 389 2.39 14.96 22.63
N LEU A 390 3.25 15.86 22.15
CA LEU A 390 4.09 16.72 22.96
C LEU A 390 3.42 18.07 23.22
N TRP A 391 3.12 18.38 24.49
CA TRP A 391 2.50 19.64 24.88
C TRP A 391 3.55 20.73 25.09
N GLY A 392 3.36 21.91 24.50
CA GLY A 392 4.32 23.03 24.60
C GLY A 392 5.49 22.93 23.63
N HIS A 393 5.42 22.07 22.60
CA HIS A 393 6.46 21.92 21.59
C HIS A 393 6.05 22.56 20.26
N ARG A 394 7.03 23.02 19.47
CA ARG A 394 6.88 23.44 18.07
C ARG A 394 7.89 22.71 17.20
N PHE A 395 7.53 22.43 15.94
CA PHE A 395 8.49 21.88 14.98
C PHE A 395 9.55 22.91 14.59
N ALA A 396 10.82 22.47 14.51
CA ALA A 396 11.90 23.25 13.92
C ALA A 396 11.65 23.48 12.42
N SER A 397 12.22 24.55 11.85
CA SER A 397 12.24 24.68 10.38
C SER A 397 13.05 23.54 9.78
N CYS A 398 12.54 22.97 8.69
CA CYS A 398 13.23 21.99 7.86
C CYS A 398 13.43 22.51 6.42
N ILE A 399 13.27 23.83 6.20
CA ILE A 399 13.44 24.49 4.92
C ILE A 399 14.46 25.63 5.08
N SER A 400 15.44 25.67 4.19
CA SER A 400 16.40 26.77 3.99
C SER A 400 16.34 27.27 2.54
N LEU A 401 16.93 28.44 2.28
CA LEU A 401 17.09 28.98 0.92
C LEU A 401 18.57 28.93 0.55
N GLU A 402 18.92 28.13 -0.45
CA GLU A 402 20.29 27.98 -0.94
C GLU A 402 20.37 28.26 -2.44
N LYS A 403 21.25 29.18 -2.84
CA LYS A 403 21.59 29.48 -4.26
C LYS A 403 20.38 29.77 -5.17
N GLY A 404 19.26 30.25 -4.59
CA GLY A 404 18.03 30.56 -5.33
C GLY A 404 16.96 29.45 -5.33
N ALA A 405 17.23 28.30 -4.71
CA ALA A 405 16.27 27.20 -4.54
C ALA A 405 15.94 26.94 -3.06
N PHE A 406 14.76 26.40 -2.78
CA PHE A 406 14.41 25.93 -1.45
C PHE A 406 15.02 24.54 -1.21
N LEU A 407 15.86 24.42 -0.18
CA LEU A 407 16.43 23.15 0.25
C LEU A 407 15.65 22.61 1.46
N VAL A 408 15.35 21.31 1.44
CA VAL A 408 14.61 20.63 2.51
C VAL A 408 15.54 19.71 3.30
N ASP A 409 15.84 20.06 4.55
CA ASP A 409 16.58 19.19 5.48
C ASP A 409 15.62 18.20 6.15
N TYR A 410 15.52 16.99 5.60
CA TYR A 410 14.78 15.89 6.21
C TYR A 410 15.35 15.44 7.57
N SER A 411 16.59 15.77 7.93
CA SER A 411 17.09 15.53 9.30
C SER A 411 16.36 16.42 10.33
N ALA A 412 15.84 17.58 9.92
CA ALA A 412 15.04 18.49 10.74
C ALA A 412 13.53 18.20 10.72
N PHE A 413 13.06 17.26 9.88
CA PHE A 413 11.63 16.93 9.74
C PHE A 413 10.95 16.58 11.08
N ASP A 414 11.60 15.75 11.90
CA ASP A 414 11.10 15.34 13.23
C ASP A 414 11.55 16.24 14.39
N LYS A 415 12.46 17.21 14.17
CA LYS A 415 13.03 18.02 15.25
C LYS A 415 11.95 18.95 15.82
N THR A 416 11.79 18.93 17.14
CA THR A 416 10.90 19.84 17.88
C THR A 416 11.68 20.55 18.98
N PHE A 417 11.19 21.71 19.40
CA PHE A 417 11.73 22.50 20.50
C PHE A 417 10.60 22.98 21.42
N GLU A 418 10.90 23.17 22.70
CA GLU A 418 9.95 23.69 23.68
C GLU A 418 9.70 25.19 23.47
N VAL A 419 8.46 25.62 23.69
CA VAL A 419 7.99 27.01 23.55
C VAL A 419 7.12 27.36 24.75
N GLN A 420 7.37 28.51 25.36
CA GLN A 420 6.53 29.01 26.44
C GLN A 420 5.14 29.38 25.90
N MET A 421 4.10 28.75 26.43
CA MET A 421 2.69 29.10 26.18
C MET A 421 2.23 30.21 27.13
N SER A 422 1.28 31.02 26.67
CA SER A 422 0.63 32.03 27.48
C SER A 422 -0.15 31.40 28.64
N PRO A 423 -0.04 31.93 29.88
CA PRO A 423 -0.83 31.44 31.02
C PRO A 423 -2.34 31.48 30.79
N LEU A 424 -2.81 32.43 29.97
CA LEU A 424 -4.21 32.58 29.58
C LEU A 424 -4.73 31.37 28.78
N ILE A 425 -3.98 30.86 27.80
CA ILE A 425 -4.40 29.67 27.05
C ILE A 425 -4.25 28.40 27.90
N ILE A 426 -3.22 28.30 28.73
CA ILE A 426 -3.10 27.19 29.71
C ILE A 426 -4.34 27.15 30.62
N CYS A 427 -4.82 28.29 31.11
CA CYS A 427 -6.04 28.37 31.92
C CYS A 427 -7.31 28.02 31.13
N LYS A 428 -7.47 28.50 29.89
CA LYS A 428 -8.62 28.13 29.02
C LYS A 428 -8.64 26.61 28.74
N ALA A 429 -7.49 26.00 28.47
CA ALA A 429 -7.36 24.57 28.19
C ALA A 429 -7.52 23.66 29.43
N ILE A 430 -7.57 24.24 30.65
CA ILE A 430 -7.77 23.50 31.91
C ILE A 430 -9.19 23.69 32.44
N ASN A 431 -9.76 24.89 32.32
CA ASN A 431 -11.08 25.22 32.86
C ASN A 431 -12.16 25.16 31.77
N LYS A 432 -13.02 24.16 31.85
CA LYS A 432 -14.26 24.09 31.06
C LYS A 432 -15.10 25.37 31.26
N PRO A 433 -15.64 26.01 30.20
CA PRO A 433 -16.39 27.27 30.30
C PRO A 433 -17.83 27.08 30.84
N SER A 434 -17.99 26.31 31.93
CA SER A 434 -19.23 26.25 32.69
C SER A 434 -19.38 27.53 33.53
N SER A 435 -20.16 28.48 33.01
CA SER A 435 -20.59 29.72 33.67
C SER A 435 -19.49 30.75 33.94
N PHE A 436 -19.17 31.56 32.92
CA PHE A 436 -18.45 32.83 33.09
C PHE A 436 -19.30 33.83 33.89
N LYS A 437 -19.07 33.95 35.20
CA LYS A 437 -19.15 35.26 35.89
C LYS A 437 -17.74 35.87 35.84
N ILE A 438 -17.64 37.12 35.42
CA ILE A 438 -16.36 37.82 35.27
C ILE A 438 -15.77 38.07 36.67
N ILE A 439 -14.66 37.42 36.99
CA ILE A 439 -13.84 37.70 38.16
C ILE A 439 -12.40 37.89 37.66
N PHE A 440 -11.82 39.06 37.93
CA PHE A 440 -10.42 39.36 37.61
C PHE A 440 -9.49 38.52 38.50
N ALA A 441 -8.92 37.45 37.94
CA ALA A 441 -7.93 36.63 38.63
C ALA A 441 -6.53 37.23 38.49
N LEU A 442 -6.09 38.01 39.49
CA LEU A 442 -4.71 38.46 39.60
C LEU A 442 -3.80 37.26 39.92
N ALA A 443 -3.06 36.78 38.93
CA ALA A 443 -2.00 35.80 39.14
C ALA A 443 -0.79 36.47 39.79
N ARG A 444 -0.45 36.09 41.03
CA ARG A 444 0.79 36.52 41.71
C ARG A 444 1.80 35.39 41.67
N TRP A 445 3.02 35.70 41.23
CA TRP A 445 4.12 34.74 41.13
C TRP A 445 4.92 34.73 42.43
N GLN A 446 5.01 33.57 43.08
CA GLN A 446 5.81 33.36 44.27
C GLN A 446 6.26 31.89 44.34
N ASP A 447 7.51 31.66 44.75
CA ASP A 447 8.10 30.35 45.04
C ASP A 447 7.90 29.25 43.96
N GLY A 448 8.05 29.63 42.69
CA GLY A 448 8.14 28.71 41.55
C GLY A 448 6.86 28.00 41.11
N HIS A 449 5.76 28.11 41.87
CA HIS A 449 4.50 27.43 41.59
C HIS A 449 3.32 28.41 41.43
N ILE A 450 2.57 28.28 40.35
CA ILE A 450 1.37 29.10 40.10
C ILE A 450 0.18 28.52 40.87
N HIS A 451 -0.22 29.19 41.95
CA HIS A 451 -1.42 28.87 42.73
C HIS A 451 -2.62 29.68 42.25
N CYS A 452 -3.56 29.04 41.53
CA CYS A 452 -4.87 29.63 41.26
C CYS A 452 -5.77 29.55 42.50
N PHE A 453 -5.76 30.59 43.32
CA PHE A 453 -6.69 30.71 44.45
C PHE A 453 -8.13 30.94 43.97
N LYS A 454 -9.04 30.04 44.36
CA LYS A 454 -10.48 30.36 44.42
C LYS A 454 -10.71 31.23 45.66
N HIS A 455 -10.80 32.54 45.47
CA HIS A 455 -11.39 33.38 46.52
C HIS A 455 -12.92 33.20 46.47
N LEU A 456 -13.49 32.65 47.54
CA LEU A 456 -14.91 32.87 47.83
C LEU A 456 -15.05 34.24 48.48
N THR A 457 -16.02 34.99 47.98
CA THR A 457 -16.70 36.11 48.64
C THR A 457 -18.18 35.95 48.30
N MET A 458 -19.07 36.35 49.22
CA MET A 458 -20.52 36.04 49.23
C MET A 458 -21.23 36.28 47.89
#